data_AF-W4RGU2-F1
#
_entry.id   AF-W4RGU2-F1
#
_cell.length_a   1.000
_cell.length_b   1.000
_cell.length_c   1.000
_cell.angle_alpha   90.00
_cell.angle_beta   90.00
_cell.angle_gamma   90.00
#
_symmetry.space_group_name_H-M   'P 1'
#
loop_
_entity.id
_entity.type
_entity.pdbx_description
1 polymer ?
#
loop_
_entity_poly.entity_id
_entity_poly.type
_entity_poly.pdbx_seq_one_letter_code
_entity_poly.pdbx_strand_id
1 'polypeptide(L)'
;MAERVQSEIRKKLIDAFTKNETEYLSGQHLADISGCTRTAVWKHIEELRKEGFEFEAVRRKGYKIISIPDNMSADKITLGLNTEFLGRNLHYHDSVESTQKIAYKLAYNNGEEGTVVIAEEQTAGREDGP
;
A
#
# COMPACT_ATOMS: atom_id res chain seq x y z
N MET A 1 18.07 -1.31 4.51
CA MET A 1 18.09 0.03 3.87
C MET A 1 17.53 -0.02 2.45
N ALA A 2 18.03 -0.89 1.56
CA ALA A 2 17.53 -1.00 0.18
C ALA A 2 16.03 -1.35 0.08
N GLU A 3 15.52 -2.30 0.89
CA GLU A 3 14.08 -2.61 0.95
C GLU A 3 13.20 -1.42 1.34
N ARG A 4 13.63 -0.63 2.34
CA ARG A 4 12.93 0.62 2.73
C ARG A 4 12.87 1.63 1.58
N VAL A 5 13.96 1.78 0.82
CA VAL A 5 14.03 2.72 -0.30
C VAL A 5 13.13 2.28 -1.47
N GLN A 6 13.06 0.99 -1.76
CA GLN A 6 12.14 0.44 -2.78
C GLN A 6 10.67 0.67 -2.37
N SER A 7 10.36 0.47 -1.08
CA SER A 7 9.04 0.76 -0.50
C SER A 7 8.64 2.24 -0.66
N GLU A 8 9.54 3.18 -0.40
CA GLU A 8 9.27 4.61 -0.54
C GLU A 8 9.02 5.04 -2.00
N ILE A 9 9.77 4.49 -2.97
CA ILE A 9 9.56 4.76 -4.40
C ILE A 9 8.19 4.26 -4.83
N ARG A 10 7.85 3.01 -4.48
CA ARG A 10 6.56 2.40 -4.79
C ARG A 10 5.41 3.23 -4.22
N LYS A 11 5.51 3.66 -2.95
CA LYS A 11 4.52 4.52 -2.30
C LYS A 11 4.28 5.82 -3.07
N LYS A 12 5.36 6.51 -3.48
CA LYS A 12 5.25 7.75 -4.27
C LYS A 12 4.61 7.55 -5.64
N LEU A 13 4.89 6.43 -6.31
CA LEU A 13 4.29 6.12 -7.60
C LEU A 13 2.78 5.87 -7.46
N ILE A 14 2.37 5.06 -6.47
CA ILE A 14 0.95 4.79 -6.21
C ILE A 14 0.23 6.12 -5.88
N ASP A 15 0.80 6.92 -4.98
CA ASP A 15 0.23 8.24 -4.61
C ASP A 15 0.06 9.16 -5.83
N ALA A 16 1.06 9.21 -6.71
CA ALA A 16 0.99 10.01 -7.94
C ALA A 16 -0.14 9.54 -8.86
N PHE A 17 -0.33 8.23 -9.03
CA PHE A 17 -1.41 7.67 -9.85
C PHE A 17 -2.79 7.87 -9.23
N THR A 18 -2.94 7.65 -7.92
CA THR A 18 -4.23 7.82 -7.21
C THR A 18 -4.66 9.28 -7.13
N LYS A 19 -3.73 10.25 -7.13
CA LYS A 19 -4.07 11.68 -7.22
C LYS A 19 -4.47 12.14 -8.63
N ASN A 20 -4.12 11.36 -9.65
CA ASN A 20 -4.27 11.74 -11.07
C ASN A 20 -4.95 10.61 -11.87
N GLU A 21 -6.03 10.02 -11.34
CA GLU A 21 -6.67 8.83 -11.92
C GLU A 21 -7.17 9.03 -13.36
N THR A 22 -7.43 10.27 -13.76
CA THR A 22 -7.94 10.61 -15.09
C THR A 22 -6.84 11.00 -16.09
N GLU A 23 -5.61 11.26 -15.63
CA GLU A 23 -4.52 11.85 -16.43
C GLU A 23 -3.40 10.86 -16.76
N TYR A 24 -2.61 11.18 -17.79
CA TYR A 24 -1.38 10.44 -18.11
C TYR A 24 -0.18 11.12 -17.47
N LEU A 25 0.58 10.34 -16.70
CA LEU A 25 1.84 10.78 -16.11
C LEU A 25 3.00 10.27 -16.96
N SER A 26 3.81 11.21 -17.47
CA SER A 26 5.00 10.85 -18.24
C SER A 26 6.01 10.09 -17.39
N GLY A 27 6.75 9.16 -18.00
CA GLY A 27 7.79 8.42 -17.28
C GLY A 27 8.88 9.33 -16.68
N GLN A 28 9.13 10.50 -17.29
CA GLN A 28 10.04 11.50 -16.74
C GLN A 28 9.45 12.16 -15.49
N HIS A 29 8.19 12.55 -15.53
CA HIS A 29 7.51 13.15 -14.38
C HIS A 29 7.45 12.19 -13.18
N LEU A 30 7.14 10.92 -13.42
CA LEU A 30 7.17 9.87 -12.39
C LEU A 30 8.58 9.66 -11.82
N ALA A 31 9.62 9.73 -12.66
CA ALA A 31 11.02 9.64 -12.25
C ALA A 31 11.41 10.81 -11.34
N ASP A 32 11.00 12.03 -11.71
CA ASP A 32 11.26 13.24 -10.94
C ASP A 32 10.59 13.21 -9.55
N ILE A 33 9.30 12.80 -9.48
CA ILE A 33 8.56 12.68 -8.22
C ILE A 33 9.15 11.60 -7.32
N SER A 34 9.45 10.44 -7.88
CA SER A 34 9.94 9.30 -7.10
C SER A 34 11.44 9.40 -6.76
N GLY A 35 12.18 10.29 -7.41
CA GLY A 35 13.63 10.44 -7.23
C GLY A 35 14.42 9.26 -7.81
N CYS A 36 13.87 8.55 -8.80
CA CYS A 36 14.50 7.40 -9.43
C CYS A 36 14.60 7.56 -10.96
N THR A 37 15.21 6.60 -11.64
CA THR A 37 15.36 6.67 -13.11
C THR A 37 14.07 6.24 -13.82
N ARG A 38 13.88 6.68 -15.06
CA ARG A 38 12.76 6.21 -15.91
C ARG A 38 12.71 4.69 -16.05
N THR A 39 13.86 4.03 -16.06
CA THR A 39 13.97 2.57 -16.10
C THR A 39 13.50 1.93 -14.80
N ALA A 40 13.80 2.55 -13.65
CA ALA A 40 13.32 2.09 -12.34
C ALA A 40 11.80 2.28 -12.21
N VAL A 41 11.25 3.41 -12.70
CA VAL A 41 9.80 3.62 -12.79
C VAL A 41 9.14 2.48 -13.58
N TRP A 42 9.69 2.13 -14.76
CA TRP A 42 9.14 1.03 -15.55
C TRP A 42 9.16 -0.30 -14.78
N LYS A 43 10.27 -0.65 -14.11
CA LYS A 43 10.35 -1.87 -13.30
C LYS A 43 9.28 -1.91 -12.21
N HIS A 44 9.08 -0.82 -11.49
CA HIS A 44 8.06 -0.74 -10.45
C HIS A 44 6.64 -0.82 -11.01
N ILE A 45 6.37 -0.22 -12.18
CA ILE A 45 5.06 -0.36 -12.84
C ILE A 45 4.81 -1.82 -13.24
N GLU A 46 5.83 -2.54 -13.74
CA GLU A 46 5.69 -3.96 -14.04
C GLU A 46 5.50 -4.84 -12.79
N GLU A 47 6.11 -4.48 -11.66
CA GLU A 47 5.86 -5.12 -10.36
C GLU A 47 4.42 -4.89 -9.90
N LEU A 48 3.94 -3.64 -9.94
CA LEU A 48 2.56 -3.30 -9.60
C LEU A 48 1.55 -4.03 -10.50
N ARG A 49 1.85 -4.21 -11.80
CA ARG A 49 1.02 -5.03 -12.70
C ARG A 49 0.88 -6.47 -12.24
N LYS A 50 1.94 -7.08 -11.70
CA LYS A 50 1.90 -8.43 -11.14
C LYS A 50 1.07 -8.51 -9.86
N GLU A 51 0.93 -7.39 -9.16
CA GLU A 51 0.11 -7.26 -7.94
C GLU A 51 -1.37 -6.96 -8.25
N GLY A 52 -1.74 -6.80 -9.54
CA GLY A 52 -3.10 -6.60 -10.00
C GLY A 52 -3.46 -5.15 -10.37
N PHE A 53 -2.50 -4.22 -10.33
CA PHE A 53 -2.72 -2.86 -10.83
C PHE A 53 -2.77 -2.84 -12.35
N GLU A 54 -3.77 -2.15 -12.91
CA GLU A 54 -3.89 -1.97 -14.35
C GLU A 54 -3.43 -0.58 -14.77
N PHE A 55 -2.51 -0.54 -15.73
CA PHE A 55 -1.99 0.69 -16.29
C PHE A 55 -2.11 0.69 -17.81
N GLU A 56 -2.70 1.74 -18.35
CA GLU A 56 -2.63 2.06 -19.77
C GLU A 56 -1.34 2.83 -20.07
N ALA A 57 -0.60 2.40 -21.09
CA ALA A 57 0.63 3.04 -21.51
C ALA A 57 0.48 3.60 -22.93
N VAL A 58 0.60 4.92 -23.09
CA VAL A 58 0.52 5.60 -24.39
C VAL A 58 1.86 6.23 -24.73
N ARG A 59 2.38 5.89 -25.91
CA ARG A 59 3.66 6.40 -26.42
C ARG A 59 3.65 7.94 -26.40
N ARG A 60 4.70 8.55 -25.84
CA ARG A 60 4.88 10.01 -25.66
C ARG A 60 3.92 10.70 -24.67
N LYS A 61 2.90 10.02 -24.13
CA LYS A 61 2.05 10.55 -23.05
C LYS A 61 2.47 10.01 -21.67
N GLY A 62 2.77 8.71 -21.59
CA GLY A 62 3.17 8.07 -20.34
C GLY A 62 2.17 7.00 -19.90
N TYR A 63 1.93 6.94 -18.59
CA TYR A 63 1.12 5.92 -17.94
C TYR A 63 -0.10 6.54 -17.28
N LYS A 64 -1.23 5.85 -17.37
CA LYS A 64 -2.46 6.18 -16.65
C LYS A 64 -2.95 4.94 -15.92
N ILE A 65 -3.37 5.10 -14.67
CA ILE A 65 -3.97 4.00 -13.92
C ILE A 65 -5.41 3.79 -14.38
N ILE A 66 -5.78 2.52 -14.62
CA ILE A 66 -7.10 2.13 -15.13
C ILE A 66 -7.90 1.42 -14.04
N SER A 67 -7.23 0.57 -13.28
CA SER A 67 -7.84 -0.17 -12.19
C SER A 67 -6.82 -0.39 -11.08
N ILE A 68 -7.32 -0.31 -9.86
CA ILE A 68 -6.58 -0.63 -8.65
C ILE A 68 -7.20 -1.92 -8.13
N PRO A 69 -6.42 -2.99 -7.89
CA PRO A 69 -6.99 -4.29 -7.53
C PRO A 69 -7.75 -4.16 -6.21
N ASP A 70 -8.93 -4.73 -6.08
CA ASP A 70 -9.84 -4.47 -4.94
C ASP A 70 -9.37 -5.10 -3.62
N ASN A 71 -8.26 -5.82 -3.64
CA ASN A 71 -7.59 -6.25 -2.44
C ASN A 71 -7.17 -5.02 -1.62
N MET A 72 -7.69 -4.91 -0.39
CA MET A 72 -7.01 -4.12 0.61
C MET A 72 -5.58 -4.66 0.68
N SER A 73 -4.61 -3.76 0.56
CA SER A 73 -3.23 -4.09 0.85
C SER A 73 -2.80 -3.13 1.94
N ALA A 74 -1.93 -3.60 2.85
CA ALA A 74 -1.33 -2.77 3.88
C ALA A 74 -0.81 -1.44 3.31
N ASP A 75 -0.31 -1.45 2.08
CA ASP A 75 0.17 -0.26 1.37
C ASP A 75 -0.93 0.77 1.14
N LYS A 76 -2.11 0.36 0.65
CA LYS A 76 -3.24 1.28 0.40
C LYS A 76 -3.78 1.91 1.67
N ILE A 77 -3.90 1.11 2.72
CA ILE A 77 -4.36 1.58 4.03
C ILE A 77 -3.36 2.60 4.57
N THR A 78 -2.06 2.28 4.50
CA THR A 78 -1.00 3.20 4.94
C THR A 78 -0.93 4.48 4.10
N LEU A 79 -1.21 4.40 2.80
CA LEU A 79 -1.28 5.55 1.88
C LEU A 79 -2.47 6.47 2.19
N GLY A 80 -3.63 5.93 2.56
CA GLY A 80 -4.82 6.69 2.92
C GLY A 80 -4.82 7.25 4.36
N LEU A 81 -3.93 6.76 5.24
CA LEU A 81 -3.87 7.16 6.64
C LEU A 81 -3.14 8.50 6.85
N ASN A 82 -3.91 9.53 7.23
CA ASN A 82 -3.41 10.86 7.64
C ASN A 82 -3.12 10.99 9.14
N THR A 83 -3.24 9.90 9.91
CA THR A 83 -3.10 9.85 11.37
C THR A 83 -1.64 9.98 11.82
N GLU A 84 -1.31 10.77 12.84
CA GLU A 84 0.12 10.96 13.21
C GLU A 84 0.73 9.74 13.90
N PHE A 85 -0.05 8.98 14.68
CA PHE A 85 0.43 7.82 15.45
C PHE A 85 -0.34 6.52 15.14
N LEU A 86 -1.67 6.60 14.92
CA LEU A 86 -2.51 5.42 14.72
C LEU A 86 -2.32 4.80 13.34
N GLY A 87 -2.16 3.49 13.25
CA GLY A 87 -1.96 2.77 11.99
C GLY A 87 -0.60 3.01 11.32
N ARG A 88 0.39 3.55 12.06
CA ARG A 88 1.77 3.70 11.57
C ARG A 88 2.58 2.41 11.66
N ASN A 89 2.17 1.49 12.54
CA ASN A 89 2.57 0.10 12.55
C ASN A 89 1.34 -0.76 12.22
N LEU A 90 1.24 -1.23 10.97
CA LEU A 90 0.06 -1.92 10.46
C LEU A 90 0.35 -3.40 10.21
N HIS A 91 -0.42 -4.27 10.86
CA HIS A 91 -0.42 -5.72 10.62
C HIS A 91 -1.65 -6.08 9.80
N TYR A 92 -1.46 -6.38 8.52
CA TYR A 92 -2.52 -6.79 7.62
C TYR A 92 -2.45 -8.30 7.36
N HIS A 93 -3.59 -8.98 7.39
CA HIS A 93 -3.68 -10.41 7.19
C HIS A 93 -4.88 -10.78 6.30
N ASP A 94 -4.73 -11.76 5.42
CA ASP A 94 -5.86 -12.20 4.58
C ASP A 94 -6.91 -12.96 5.42
N SER A 95 -6.48 -13.90 6.28
CA SER A 95 -7.38 -14.65 7.15
C SER A 95 -6.70 -14.98 8.48
N VAL A 96 -7.40 -14.75 9.59
CA VAL A 96 -6.91 -15.01 10.95
C VAL A 96 -8.02 -15.61 11.81
N GLU A 97 -7.65 -16.20 12.95
CA GLU A 97 -8.68 -16.58 13.94
C GLU A 97 -9.37 -15.34 14.52
N SER A 98 -8.59 -14.36 14.97
CA SER A 98 -9.10 -13.11 15.54
C SER A 98 -8.04 -12.02 15.50
N THR A 99 -8.40 -10.83 15.01
CA THR A 99 -7.54 -9.64 15.02
C THR A 99 -7.25 -9.18 16.45
N GLN A 100 -8.22 -9.31 17.36
CA GLN A 100 -8.08 -8.91 18.75
C GLN A 100 -7.05 -9.77 19.50
N LYS A 101 -7.02 -11.09 19.27
CA LYS A 101 -5.98 -11.96 19.84
C LYS A 101 -4.57 -11.54 19.41
N ILE A 102 -4.42 -11.18 18.13
CA ILE A 102 -3.15 -10.70 17.58
C ILE A 102 -2.76 -9.37 18.23
N ALA A 103 -3.70 -8.42 18.30
CA ALA A 103 -3.47 -7.13 18.94
C ALA A 103 -3.03 -7.28 20.42
N TYR A 104 -3.70 -8.14 21.19
CA TYR A 104 -3.31 -8.44 22.57
C TYR A 104 -1.90 -9.02 22.67
N LYS A 105 -1.56 -9.96 21.79
CA LYS A 105 -0.23 -10.56 21.77
C LYS A 105 0.84 -9.52 21.43
N LEU A 106 0.58 -8.63 20.48
CA LEU A 106 1.49 -7.54 20.12
C LEU A 106 1.67 -6.59 21.30
N ALA A 107 0.59 -6.16 21.95
CA ALA A 107 0.65 -5.29 23.12
C ALA A 107 1.46 -5.92 24.27
N TYR A 108 1.27 -7.22 24.53
CA TYR A 108 2.02 -7.94 25.58
C TYR A 108 3.53 -8.02 25.29
N ASN A 109 3.92 -8.04 24.02
CA ASN A 109 5.32 -8.10 23.59
C ASN A 109 5.91 -6.70 23.31
N ASN A 110 5.51 -5.69 24.08
CA ASN A 110 5.97 -4.30 23.93
C ASN A 110 5.72 -3.72 22.52
N GLY A 111 4.58 -4.06 21.91
CA GLY A 111 4.16 -3.49 20.62
C GLY A 111 4.07 -1.97 20.67
N GLU A 112 4.39 -1.33 19.55
CA GLU A 112 4.38 0.12 19.42
C GLU A 112 2.97 0.70 19.62
N GLU A 113 2.88 1.85 20.28
CA GLU A 113 1.62 2.57 20.43
C GLU A 113 1.07 2.98 19.05
N GLY A 114 -0.25 2.87 18.89
CA GLY A 114 -0.90 3.13 17.60
C GLY A 114 -0.79 1.96 16.60
N THR A 115 -0.28 0.79 17.00
CA THR A 115 -0.32 -0.42 16.17
C THR A 115 -1.77 -0.82 15.83
N VAL A 116 -2.04 -1.13 14.57
CA VAL A 116 -3.36 -1.56 14.08
C VAL A 116 -3.26 -2.93 13.43
N VAL A 117 -4.23 -3.79 13.71
CA VAL A 117 -4.36 -5.12 13.08
C VAL A 117 -5.62 -5.13 12.22
N ILE A 118 -5.48 -5.48 10.95
CA ILE A 118 -6.58 -5.61 9.99
C ILE A 118 -6.55 -7.01 9.42
N ALA A 119 -7.73 -7.61 9.26
CA ALA A 119 -7.88 -8.84 8.50
C ALA A 119 -9.12 -8.80 7.61
N GLU A 120 -9.02 -9.37 6.41
CA GLU A 120 -10.17 -9.52 5.52
C GLU A 120 -11.19 -10.53 6.08
N GLU A 121 -10.69 -11.60 6.71
CA GLU A 121 -11.50 -12.65 7.32
C GLU A 121 -11.06 -12.96 8.75
N GLN A 122 -12.04 -13.09 9.66
CA GLN A 122 -11.86 -13.68 10.99
C GLN A 122 -12.65 -14.98 11.10
N THR A 123 -11.96 -16.12 11.23
CA THR A 123 -12.58 -17.46 11.28
C THR A 123 -13.11 -17.83 12.66
N ALA A 124 -12.68 -17.13 13.71
CA ALA A 124 -13.13 -17.29 15.09
C ALA A 124 -13.36 -15.93 15.76
N GLY A 125 -13.86 -14.97 14.98
CA GLY A 125 -14.23 -13.64 15.48
C GLY A 125 -15.19 -13.77 16.66
N ARG A 126 -14.82 -13.17 17.78
CA ARG A 126 -15.69 -13.08 18.96
C ARG A 126 -15.92 -11.63 19.27
N GLU A 127 -17.17 -11.32 19.56
CA GLU A 127 -17.55 -10.10 20.27
C GLU A 127 -17.58 -10.49 21.75
N ASP A 128 -16.92 -9.73 22.61
CA ASP A 128 -17.16 -9.87 24.05
C ASP A 128 -18.60 -9.44 24.29
N GLY A 129 -19.46 -10.41 24.62
CA GLY A 129 -20.88 -10.19 24.94
C GLY A 129 -21.07 -9.34 26.20
N PRO A 130 -22.31 -8.88 26.46
CA PRO A 130 -22.64 -7.68 27.23
C PRO A 130 -22.12 -7.63 28.66
#